data_AF-A0A5N9IBG1-F1
#
_entry.id   AF-A0A5N9IBG1-F1
#
_cell.length_a   1.000
_cell.length_b   1.000
_cell.length_c   1.000
_cell.angle_alpha   90.00
_cell.angle_beta   90.00
_cell.angle_gamma   90.00
#
_symmetry.space_group_name_H-M   'P 1'
#
loop_
_entity.id
_entity.type
_entity.pdbx_description
1 polymer ?
#
loop_
_entity_poly.entity_id
_entity_poly.type
_entity_poly.pdbx_seq_one_letter_code
_entity_poly.pdbx_strand_id
1 'polypeptide(L)'
;MNILSKAIMASAVFTIPLLAGCTLKLVQPHDAQLYTNTEQFYKSAASLLSKGEQSSPANLQQLAALSAQHVNPHPGHYSQFQAAYEQLVIESNALILRSLANTGTLSTPGKQLQAGVERLLQQGLSTQCDALQRDFPDADLTTRNYIDLKCLVVKWQGEHRQASQQILYKATWQARNNTLFDGILAIQSAETSKHRATGENR
;
A
#
# COMPACT_ATOMS: atom_id res chain seq x y z
N MET A 1 9.04 67.04 54.76
CA MET A 1 9.90 65.89 55.10
C MET A 1 9.13 64.60 54.88
N ASN A 2 9.37 63.94 53.74
CA ASN A 2 9.71 62.53 53.66
C ASN A 2 10.11 62.24 52.21
N ILE A 3 11.22 61.52 52.07
CA ILE A 3 12.01 61.34 50.86
C ILE A 3 11.88 59.86 50.44
N LEU A 4 11.98 59.61 49.13
CA LEU A 4 12.30 58.34 48.45
C LEU A 4 11.14 57.31 48.40
N SER A 5 10.79 56.72 47.25
CA SER A 5 11.67 56.14 46.22
C SER A 5 11.05 56.09 44.81
N LYS A 6 11.96 56.11 43.83
CA LYS A 6 11.79 56.01 42.37
C LYS A 6 11.33 54.61 41.90
N ALA A 7 10.59 54.57 40.80
CA ALA A 7 10.76 53.64 39.65
C ALA A 7 9.76 54.07 38.55
N ILE A 8 10.16 54.92 37.59
CA ILE A 8 10.63 54.58 36.22
C ILE A 8 9.68 53.63 35.46
N MET A 9 9.12 54.19 34.39
CA MET A 9 8.34 53.59 33.30
C MET A 9 9.04 52.39 32.65
N ALA A 10 8.25 51.46 32.10
CA ALA A 10 8.33 51.08 30.69
C ALA A 10 7.24 50.05 30.34
N SER A 11 6.27 50.48 29.54
CA SER A 11 5.48 49.57 28.72
C SER A 11 6.40 48.92 27.68
N ALA A 12 6.53 47.60 27.73
CA ALA A 12 7.00 46.80 26.60
C ALA A 12 6.11 45.55 26.53
N VAL A 13 5.19 45.58 25.57
CA VAL A 13 4.43 44.42 25.10
C VAL A 13 5.45 43.40 24.60
N PHE A 14 5.49 42.22 25.22
CA PHE A 14 6.08 41.03 24.61
C PHE A 14 5.24 39.82 25.00
N THR A 15 4.16 39.63 24.23
CA THR A 15 3.50 38.34 24.05
C THR A 15 4.51 37.33 23.52
N ILE A 16 4.87 36.34 24.33
CA ILE A 16 5.54 35.13 23.84
C ILE A 16 4.65 33.94 24.21
N PRO A 17 3.79 33.46 23.29
CA PRO A 17 3.25 32.12 23.39
C PRO A 17 4.36 31.17 22.92
N LEU A 18 5.07 30.53 23.84
CA LEU A 18 5.89 29.36 23.49
C LEU A 18 4.96 28.17 23.26
N LEU A 19 4.22 28.22 22.15
CA LEU A 19 3.70 27.04 21.49
C LEU A 19 4.89 26.33 20.81
N ALA A 20 5.74 25.68 21.61
CA ALA A 20 6.48 24.54 21.10
C ALA A 20 5.51 23.36 21.06
N GLY A 21 4.53 23.46 20.15
CA GLY A 21 3.76 22.31 19.75
C GLY A 21 4.74 21.32 19.15
N CYS A 22 5.00 20.22 19.86
CA CYS A 22 5.34 18.99 19.18
C CYS A 22 4.32 18.87 18.04
N THR A 23 4.75 19.05 16.80
CA THR A 23 4.01 18.54 15.66
C THR A 23 3.94 17.05 15.87
N LEU A 24 2.92 16.61 16.62
CA LEU A 24 2.42 15.27 16.58
C LEU A 24 2.16 15.07 15.09
N LYS A 25 3.04 14.31 14.42
CA LYS A 25 2.66 13.70 13.16
C LYS A 25 1.36 12.99 13.49
N LEU A 26 0.25 13.53 12.99
CA LEU A 26 -1.08 13.02 13.27
C LEU A 26 -1.13 11.65 12.62
N VAL A 27 -0.78 10.64 13.41
CA VAL A 27 -0.98 9.24 13.05
C VAL A 27 -2.47 9.10 12.82
N GLN A 28 -2.88 8.65 11.63
CA GLN A 28 -4.30 8.53 11.33
C GLN A 28 -5.03 7.75 12.43
N PRO A 29 -6.26 8.12 12.79
CA PRO A 29 -7.08 7.30 13.68
C PRO A 29 -7.25 5.90 13.08
N HIS A 30 -7.40 4.90 13.95
CA HIS A 30 -7.68 3.53 13.52
C HIS A 30 -8.94 3.49 12.65
N ASP A 31 -8.89 2.73 11.56
CA ASP A 31 -10.04 2.46 10.71
C ASP A 31 -10.30 0.96 10.63
N ALA A 32 -11.31 0.51 11.36
CA ALA A 32 -11.70 -0.90 11.43
C ALA A 32 -12.03 -1.48 10.04
N GLN A 33 -12.64 -0.70 9.15
CA GLN A 33 -12.96 -1.15 7.81
C GLN A 33 -11.71 -1.24 6.92
N LEU A 34 -10.72 -0.37 7.14
CA LEU A 34 -9.43 -0.48 6.45
C LEU A 34 -8.70 -1.76 6.86
N TYR A 35 -8.79 -2.14 8.13
CA TYR A 35 -8.30 -3.42 8.62
C TYR A 35 -9.03 -4.61 7.97
N THR A 36 -10.37 -4.62 8.00
CA THR A 36 -11.18 -5.66 7.32
C THR A 36 -10.88 -5.77 5.83
N ASN A 37 -10.77 -4.63 5.13
CA ASN A 37 -10.46 -4.62 3.71
C ASN A 37 -9.05 -5.13 3.43
N THR A 38 -8.09 -4.87 4.32
CA THR A 38 -6.72 -5.41 4.21
C THR A 38 -6.71 -6.93 4.37
N GLU A 39 -7.49 -7.48 5.30
CA GLU A 39 -7.66 -8.93 5.42
C GLU A 39 -8.33 -9.54 4.18
N GLN A 40 -9.33 -8.86 3.63
CA GLN A 40 -10.01 -9.32 2.42
C GLN A 40 -9.04 -9.35 1.23
N PHE A 41 -8.24 -8.28 1.05
CA PHE A 41 -7.18 -8.25 0.04
C PHE A 41 -6.18 -9.40 0.24
N TYR A 42 -5.75 -9.64 1.47
CA TYR A 42 -4.86 -10.77 1.78
C TYR A 42 -5.48 -12.11 1.36
N LYS A 43 -6.76 -12.35 1.69
CA LYS A 43 -7.46 -13.59 1.32
C LYS A 43 -7.55 -13.75 -0.20
N SER A 44 -7.93 -12.70 -0.92
CA SER A 44 -7.97 -12.70 -2.40
C SER A 44 -6.58 -13.00 -2.99
N ALA A 45 -5.54 -12.34 -2.50
CA ALA A 45 -4.18 -12.49 -3.01
C ALA A 45 -3.61 -13.87 -2.69
N ALA A 46 -3.75 -14.35 -1.45
CA ALA A 46 -3.31 -15.67 -1.03
C ALA A 46 -4.02 -16.78 -1.82
N SER A 47 -5.32 -16.61 -2.13
CA SER A 47 -6.06 -17.54 -2.97
C SER A 47 -5.49 -17.60 -4.40
N LEU A 48 -5.19 -16.45 -5.01
CA LEU A 48 -4.53 -16.38 -6.32
C LEU A 48 -3.18 -17.12 -6.29
N LEU A 49 -2.34 -16.81 -5.30
CA LEU A 49 -1.00 -17.39 -5.19
C LEU A 49 -1.05 -18.90 -4.94
N SER A 50 -1.96 -19.38 -4.08
CA SER A 50 -2.15 -20.81 -3.83
C SER A 50 -2.64 -21.54 -5.08
N LYS A 51 -3.61 -20.99 -5.82
CA LYS A 51 -4.03 -21.54 -7.11
C LYS A 51 -2.86 -21.61 -8.09
N GLY A 52 -2.05 -20.55 -8.16
CA GLY A 52 -0.84 -20.48 -8.97
C GLY A 52 0.12 -21.61 -8.65
N GLU A 53 0.46 -21.79 -7.37
CA GLU A 53 1.33 -22.87 -6.91
C GLU A 53 0.79 -24.26 -7.28
N GLN A 54 -0.50 -24.51 -7.04
CA GLN A 54 -1.11 -25.82 -7.30
C GLN A 54 -1.13 -26.19 -8.79
N SER A 55 -1.28 -25.19 -9.66
CA SER A 55 -1.40 -25.36 -11.11
C SER A 55 -0.10 -25.21 -11.88
N SER A 56 1.03 -25.00 -11.19
CA SER A 56 2.31 -24.69 -11.82
C SER A 56 3.27 -25.89 -11.85
N PRO A 57 4.14 -25.98 -12.87
CA PRO A 57 5.22 -26.96 -12.88
C PRO A 57 6.19 -26.70 -11.73
N ALA A 58 6.76 -27.78 -11.20
CA ALA A 58 7.73 -27.71 -10.12
C ALA A 58 9.08 -27.13 -10.57
N ASN A 59 9.46 -27.30 -11.84
CA ASN A 59 10.76 -26.90 -12.37
C ASN A 59 10.74 -26.66 -13.90
N LEU A 60 11.88 -26.21 -14.42
CA LEU A 60 12.09 -25.93 -15.85
C LEU A 60 11.88 -27.18 -16.72
N GLN A 61 12.27 -28.36 -16.26
CA GLN A 61 12.14 -29.60 -17.04
C GLN A 61 10.67 -29.96 -17.28
N GLN A 62 9.82 -29.82 -16.26
CA GLN A 62 8.38 -30.04 -16.40
C GLN A 62 7.73 -29.01 -17.34
N LEU A 63 8.17 -27.76 -17.28
CA LEU A 63 7.70 -26.72 -18.20
C LEU A 63 8.15 -27.02 -19.64
N ALA A 64 9.41 -27.36 -19.86
CA ALA A 64 9.96 -27.65 -21.19
C ALA A 64 9.33 -28.90 -21.84
N ALA A 65 8.80 -29.82 -21.03
CA ALA A 65 8.06 -30.99 -21.49
C ALA A 65 6.63 -30.66 -21.98
N LEU A 66 6.12 -29.44 -21.75
CA LEU A 66 4.82 -29.03 -22.27
C LEU A 66 4.90 -28.82 -23.79
N SER A 67 4.12 -29.59 -24.53
CA SER A 67 3.93 -29.35 -25.96
C SER A 67 3.21 -28.02 -26.20
N ALA A 68 3.47 -27.36 -27.33
CA ALA A 68 2.86 -26.09 -27.69
C ALA A 68 1.31 -26.09 -27.62
N GLN A 69 0.65 -27.20 -27.96
CA GLN A 69 -0.81 -27.34 -27.93
C GLN A 69 -1.39 -27.28 -26.50
N HIS A 70 -0.58 -27.58 -25.49
CA HIS A 70 -1.00 -27.63 -24.10
C HIS A 70 -0.65 -26.37 -23.30
N VAL A 71 0.10 -25.41 -23.87
CA VAL A 71 0.54 -24.20 -23.16
C VAL A 71 -0.63 -23.27 -22.82
N ASN A 72 -1.42 -22.85 -23.82
CA ASN A 72 -2.54 -21.94 -23.61
C ASN A 72 -3.64 -22.48 -22.68
N PRO A 73 -4.05 -23.77 -22.78
CA PRO A 73 -5.02 -24.33 -21.85
C PRO A 73 -4.41 -24.75 -20.49
N HIS A 74 -3.08 -24.63 -20.32
CA HIS A 74 -2.44 -25.02 -19.06
C HIS A 74 -3.03 -24.21 -17.89
N PRO A 75 -3.38 -24.84 -16.76
CA PRO A 75 -4.03 -24.16 -15.65
C PRO A 75 -3.15 -23.08 -15.01
N GLY A 76 -1.82 -23.19 -15.15
CA GLY A 76 -0.83 -22.19 -14.72
C GLY A 76 -0.57 -21.04 -15.73
N HIS A 77 -1.20 -21.05 -16.90
CA HIS A 77 -0.99 -20.04 -17.93
C HIS A 77 -1.58 -18.68 -17.51
N TYR A 78 -0.90 -17.58 -17.83
CA TYR A 78 -1.26 -16.22 -17.44
C TYR A 78 -2.74 -15.85 -17.68
N SER A 79 -3.31 -16.27 -18.81
CA SER A 79 -4.72 -16.02 -19.13
C SER A 79 -5.70 -16.54 -18.06
N GLN A 80 -5.34 -17.58 -17.31
CA GLN A 80 -6.15 -18.16 -16.23
C GLN A 80 -6.15 -17.31 -14.94
N PHE A 81 -5.28 -16.30 -14.87
CA PHE A 81 -5.05 -15.45 -13.70
C PHE A 81 -5.31 -13.97 -13.97
N GLN A 82 -5.47 -13.58 -15.23
CA GLN A 82 -5.58 -12.17 -15.61
C GLN A 82 -6.68 -11.43 -14.83
N ALA A 83 -7.90 -11.99 -14.79
CA ALA A 83 -9.01 -11.41 -14.05
C ALA A 83 -8.74 -11.30 -12.54
N ALA A 84 -8.03 -12.28 -11.97
CA ALA A 84 -7.68 -12.26 -10.55
C ALA A 84 -6.64 -11.17 -10.23
N TYR A 85 -5.64 -10.96 -11.10
CA TYR A 85 -4.72 -9.84 -10.96
C TYR A 85 -5.44 -8.49 -11.09
N GLU A 86 -6.34 -8.34 -12.07
CA GLU A 86 -7.13 -7.12 -12.26
C GLU A 86 -7.98 -6.81 -11.03
N GLN A 87 -8.59 -7.83 -10.42
CA GLN A 87 -9.34 -7.72 -9.19
C GLN A 87 -8.46 -7.23 -8.01
N LEU A 88 -7.25 -7.77 -7.84
CA LEU A 88 -6.32 -7.31 -6.79
C LEU A 88 -5.85 -5.87 -7.01
N VAL A 89 -5.69 -5.44 -8.26
CA VAL A 89 -5.40 -4.03 -8.57
C VAL A 89 -6.58 -3.14 -8.17
N ILE A 90 -7.83 -3.56 -8.41
CA ILE A 90 -9.03 -2.82 -7.98
C ILE A 90 -9.11 -2.75 -6.45
N GLU A 91 -8.91 -3.87 -5.75
CA GLU A 91 -8.93 -3.93 -4.29
C GLU A 91 -7.86 -3.04 -3.66
N SER A 92 -6.63 -3.05 -4.19
CA SER A 92 -5.57 -2.15 -3.72
C SER A 92 -5.87 -0.68 -3.98
N ASN A 93 -6.52 -0.32 -5.10
CA ASN A 93 -7.00 1.05 -5.32
C ASN A 93 -8.04 1.46 -4.26
N ALA A 94 -8.95 0.55 -3.89
CA ALA A 94 -9.94 0.84 -2.86
C ALA A 94 -9.31 1.08 -1.48
N LEU A 95 -8.25 0.33 -1.15
CA LEU A 95 -7.46 0.54 0.07
C LEU A 95 -6.77 1.91 0.08
N ILE A 96 -6.13 2.30 -1.04
CA ILE A 96 -5.51 3.61 -1.20
C ILE A 96 -6.53 4.74 -1.06
N LEU A 97 -7.69 4.64 -1.73
CA LEU A 97 -8.74 5.67 -1.65
C LEU A 97 -9.28 5.82 -0.22
N ARG A 98 -9.46 4.70 0.49
CA ARG A 98 -9.92 4.73 1.88
C ARG A 98 -8.87 5.31 2.82
N SER A 99 -7.59 4.94 2.66
CA SER A 99 -6.53 5.53 3.48
C SER A 99 -6.46 7.04 3.29
N LEU A 100 -6.66 7.54 2.06
CA LEU A 100 -6.67 8.97 1.77
C LEU A 100 -7.90 9.73 2.27
N ALA A 101 -9.06 9.08 2.30
CA ALA A 101 -10.25 9.68 2.89
C ALA A 101 -10.06 9.92 4.41
N ASN A 102 -9.36 9.00 5.08
CA ASN A 102 -9.15 9.06 6.53
C ASN A 102 -8.07 10.06 6.99
N THR A 103 -7.19 10.52 6.10
CA THR A 103 -6.18 11.54 6.44
C THR A 103 -6.79 12.94 6.59
N GLY A 104 -8.08 13.13 6.24
CA GLY A 104 -8.69 14.46 6.16
C GLY A 104 -8.11 15.33 5.03
N THR A 105 -7.17 14.81 4.21
CA THR A 105 -6.53 15.49 3.08
C THR A 105 -7.34 15.39 1.78
N LEU A 106 -8.66 15.55 1.89
CA LEU A 106 -9.54 15.80 0.73
C LEU A 106 -9.62 17.29 0.35
N SER A 107 -8.60 18.08 0.68
CA SER A 107 -8.32 19.29 -0.10
C SER A 107 -7.29 18.93 -1.19
N THR A 108 -7.33 19.63 -2.31
CA THR A 108 -6.46 19.59 -3.53
C THR A 108 -5.54 18.36 -3.78
N PRO A 109 -4.56 18.01 -2.92
CA PRO A 109 -3.77 16.77 -3.04
C PRO A 109 -4.56 15.46 -3.23
N GLY A 110 -5.70 15.25 -2.56
CA GLY A 110 -6.49 14.01 -2.73
C GLY A 110 -7.02 13.83 -4.16
N LYS A 111 -7.38 14.93 -4.85
CA LYS A 111 -7.81 14.91 -6.26
C LYS A 111 -6.65 14.71 -7.23
N GLN A 112 -5.47 15.25 -6.92
CA GLN A 112 -4.24 15.03 -7.70
C GLN A 112 -3.78 13.58 -7.60
N LEU A 113 -3.97 12.95 -6.45
CA LEU A 113 -3.68 11.53 -6.23
C LEU A 113 -4.64 10.61 -6.94
N GLN A 114 -5.94 10.89 -6.90
CA GLN A 114 -6.90 10.16 -7.73
C GLN A 114 -6.55 10.28 -9.23
N ALA A 115 -6.23 11.49 -9.72
CA ALA A 115 -5.82 11.69 -11.11
C ALA A 115 -4.48 11.03 -11.46
N GLY A 116 -3.52 10.99 -10.52
CA GLY A 116 -2.26 10.27 -10.67
C GLY A 116 -2.49 8.77 -10.75
N VAL A 117 -3.26 8.21 -9.81
CA VAL A 117 -3.67 6.80 -9.77
C VAL A 117 -4.40 6.40 -11.05
N GLU A 118 -5.33 7.22 -11.55
CA GLU A 118 -6.03 7.00 -12.83
C GLU A 118 -5.07 7.04 -14.04
N ARG A 119 -4.12 7.98 -14.06
CA ARG A 119 -3.10 8.07 -15.12
C ARG A 119 -2.16 6.85 -15.13
N LEU A 120 -1.86 6.33 -13.96
CA LEU A 120 -1.05 5.12 -13.76
C LEU A 120 -1.80 3.85 -14.18
N LEU A 121 -3.12 3.82 -14.01
CA LEU A 121 -3.98 2.74 -14.51
C LEU A 121 -3.99 2.66 -16.04
N GLN A 122 -3.78 3.78 -16.74
CA GLN A 122 -3.78 3.84 -18.20
C GLN A 122 -2.43 3.44 -18.85
N GLN A 123 -1.31 3.44 -18.13
CA GLN A 123 0.03 3.43 -18.76
C GLN A 123 0.89 2.16 -18.55
N GLY A 124 0.44 1.16 -17.80
CA GLY A 124 1.19 -0.10 -17.65
C GLY A 124 2.47 0.06 -16.80
N LEU A 125 2.35 -0.29 -15.53
CA LEU A 125 3.13 0.20 -14.39
C LEU A 125 4.53 -0.43 -14.14
N SER A 126 5.24 -1.01 -15.11
CA SER A 126 6.48 -1.74 -14.77
C SER A 126 7.68 -0.85 -14.40
N THR A 127 7.67 0.45 -14.72
CA THR A 127 8.76 1.42 -14.39
C THR A 127 8.32 2.55 -13.45
N GLN A 128 7.06 2.56 -13.00
CA GLN A 128 6.44 3.74 -12.37
C GLN A 128 6.15 3.60 -10.86
N CYS A 129 6.49 2.48 -10.22
CA CYS A 129 6.33 2.34 -8.76
C CYS A 129 7.21 3.32 -7.97
N ASP A 130 8.43 3.59 -8.44
CA ASP A 130 9.29 4.64 -7.87
C ASP A 130 8.75 6.05 -8.18
N ALA A 131 8.00 6.22 -9.28
CA ALA A 131 7.36 7.48 -9.63
C ALA A 131 6.15 7.77 -8.73
N LEU A 132 5.35 6.75 -8.42
CA LEU A 132 4.25 6.82 -7.45
C LEU A 132 4.69 7.33 -6.08
N GLN A 133 5.79 6.81 -5.54
CA GLN A 133 6.30 7.28 -4.25
C GLN A 133 6.81 8.74 -4.31
N ARG A 134 7.25 9.21 -5.48
CA ARG A 134 7.66 10.61 -5.73
C ARG A 134 6.49 11.55 -5.96
N ASP A 135 5.41 11.08 -6.56
CA ASP A 135 4.22 11.89 -6.87
C ASP A 135 3.41 12.22 -5.60
N PHE A 136 3.66 11.49 -4.50
CA PHE A 136 2.99 11.68 -3.21
C PHE A 136 4.00 11.74 -2.05
N PRO A 137 4.87 12.77 -2.01
CA PRO A 137 5.88 12.90 -0.95
C PRO A 137 5.23 13.04 0.44
N ASP A 138 4.03 13.62 0.50
CA ASP A 138 3.28 13.86 1.74
C ASP A 138 2.30 12.73 2.10
N ALA A 139 2.24 11.64 1.32
CA ALA A 139 1.44 10.48 1.69
C ALA A 139 1.93 9.91 3.02
N ASP A 140 0.99 9.63 3.92
CA ASP A 140 1.31 8.97 5.18
C ASP A 140 1.75 7.52 4.96
N LEU A 141 2.32 6.92 6.02
CA LEU A 141 2.86 5.56 5.96
C LEU A 141 1.81 4.53 5.53
N THR A 142 0.55 4.73 5.92
CA THR A 142 -0.55 3.81 5.60
C THR A 142 -0.91 3.84 4.13
N THR A 143 -1.03 5.04 3.55
CA THR A 143 -1.25 5.20 2.12
C THR A 143 -0.08 4.63 1.32
N ARG A 144 1.16 4.88 1.76
CA ARG A 144 2.37 4.33 1.12
C ARG A 144 2.36 2.80 1.13
N ASN A 145 1.98 2.18 2.24
CA ASN A 145 1.86 0.73 2.32
C ASN A 145 0.88 0.14 1.29
N TYR A 146 -0.28 0.79 1.05
CA TYR A 146 -1.24 0.31 0.06
C TYR A 146 -0.80 0.57 -1.38
N ILE A 147 -0.05 1.66 -1.62
CA ILE A 147 0.64 1.88 -2.90
C ILE A 147 1.65 0.75 -3.16
N ASP A 148 2.43 0.37 -2.16
CA ASP A 148 3.41 -0.71 -2.28
C ASP A 148 2.72 -2.06 -2.55
N LEU A 149 1.57 -2.35 -1.92
CA LEU A 149 0.77 -3.54 -2.24
C LEU A 149 0.27 -3.56 -3.70
N LYS A 150 -0.23 -2.43 -4.21
CA LYS A 150 -0.60 -2.32 -5.63
C LYS A 150 0.59 -2.60 -6.54
N CYS A 151 1.72 -2.00 -6.23
CA CYS A 151 2.97 -2.18 -6.96
C CYS A 151 3.44 -3.63 -6.99
N LEU A 152 3.34 -4.33 -5.86
CA LEU A 152 3.63 -5.74 -5.76
C LEU A 152 2.76 -6.58 -6.71
N VAL A 153 1.44 -6.37 -6.72
CA VAL A 153 0.49 -7.08 -7.58
C VAL A 153 0.77 -6.83 -9.06
N VAL A 154 0.99 -5.57 -9.45
CA VAL A 154 1.32 -5.20 -10.83
C VAL A 154 2.62 -5.88 -11.27
N LYS A 155 3.65 -5.84 -10.43
CA LYS A 155 4.92 -6.50 -10.71
C LYS A 155 4.70 -7.99 -10.94
N TRP A 156 3.93 -8.65 -10.08
CA TRP A 156 3.61 -10.07 -10.25
C TRP A 156 2.87 -10.38 -11.55
N GLN A 157 1.90 -9.55 -11.91
CA GLN A 157 1.16 -9.68 -13.17
C GLN A 157 2.08 -9.54 -14.37
N GLY A 158 2.98 -8.55 -14.36
CA GLY A 158 3.97 -8.31 -15.41
C GLY A 158 4.95 -9.48 -15.55
N GLU A 159 5.53 -9.94 -14.44
CA GLU A 159 6.42 -11.10 -14.40
C GLU A 159 5.74 -12.37 -14.93
N HIS A 160 4.47 -12.60 -14.59
CA HIS A 160 3.73 -13.78 -15.08
C HIS A 160 3.49 -13.69 -16.59
N ARG A 161 3.08 -12.52 -17.08
CA ARG A 161 2.87 -12.27 -18.51
C ARG A 161 4.15 -12.46 -19.34
N GLN A 162 5.30 -12.12 -18.77
CA GLN A 162 6.62 -12.20 -19.41
C GLN A 162 7.35 -13.53 -19.17
N ALA A 163 6.80 -14.41 -18.33
CA ALA A 163 7.40 -15.71 -18.05
C ALA A 163 7.47 -16.58 -19.31
N SER A 164 8.39 -17.55 -19.32
CA SER A 164 8.46 -18.55 -20.39
C SER A 164 7.12 -19.29 -20.49
N GLN A 165 6.58 -19.37 -21.71
CA GLN A 165 5.24 -19.92 -21.98
C GLN A 165 4.11 -19.28 -21.14
N GLN A 166 4.36 -18.10 -20.57
CA GLN A 166 3.48 -17.40 -19.62
C GLN A 166 3.05 -18.25 -18.42
N ILE A 167 3.91 -19.17 -17.98
CA ILE A 167 3.69 -20.06 -16.85
C ILE A 167 4.84 -19.87 -15.86
N LEU A 168 4.50 -19.66 -14.59
CA LEU A 168 5.48 -19.52 -13.50
C LEU A 168 5.75 -20.87 -12.84
N TYR A 169 6.87 -20.99 -12.14
CA TYR A 169 7.19 -22.18 -11.34
C TYR A 169 6.56 -22.10 -9.95
N LYS A 170 6.35 -23.26 -9.32
CA LYS A 170 5.87 -23.34 -7.93
C LYS A 170 6.66 -22.46 -6.96
N ALA A 171 7.99 -22.50 -7.05
CA ALA A 171 8.87 -21.71 -6.18
C ALA A 171 8.61 -20.20 -6.29
N THR A 172 8.24 -19.70 -7.46
CA THR A 172 7.89 -18.28 -7.64
C THR A 172 6.63 -17.92 -6.85
N TRP A 173 5.60 -18.76 -6.91
CA TRP A 173 4.35 -18.53 -6.16
C TRP A 173 4.57 -18.59 -4.64
N GLN A 174 5.37 -19.54 -4.17
CA GLN A 174 5.74 -19.67 -2.76
C GLN A 174 6.50 -18.43 -2.26
N ALA A 175 7.48 -17.95 -3.03
CA ALA A 175 8.22 -16.73 -2.69
C ALA A 175 7.28 -15.51 -2.60
N ARG A 176 6.34 -15.37 -3.54
CA ARG A 176 5.32 -14.32 -3.52
C ARG A 176 4.42 -14.41 -2.29
N ASN A 177 4.06 -15.62 -1.86
CA ASN A 177 3.21 -15.82 -0.69
C ASN A 177 3.92 -15.38 0.60
N ASN A 178 5.23 -15.64 0.72
CA ASN A 178 6.04 -15.15 1.83
C ASN A 178 6.08 -13.62 1.84
N THR A 179 6.38 -12.99 0.69
CA THR A 179 6.38 -11.53 0.57
C THR A 179 5.02 -10.90 0.88
N LEU A 180 3.92 -11.53 0.44
CA LEU A 180 2.57 -11.09 0.75
C LEU A 180 2.32 -11.11 2.26
N PHE A 181 2.65 -12.22 2.91
CA PHE A 181 2.44 -12.40 4.34
C PHE A 181 3.21 -11.34 5.15
N ASP A 182 4.50 -11.17 4.87
CA ASP A 182 5.34 -10.20 5.56
C ASP A 182 4.84 -8.76 5.35
N GLY A 183 4.42 -8.43 4.13
CA GLY A 183 3.86 -7.13 3.80
C GLY A 183 2.56 -6.84 4.56
N ILE A 184 1.61 -7.80 4.57
CA ILE A 184 0.34 -7.64 5.28
C ILE A 184 0.56 -7.58 6.81
N LEU A 185 1.46 -8.40 7.35
CA LEU A 185 1.80 -8.37 8.77
C LEU A 185 2.38 -7.01 9.17
N ALA A 186 3.28 -6.44 8.37
CA ALA A 186 3.82 -5.12 8.61
C ALA A 186 2.73 -4.03 8.61
N ILE A 187 1.79 -4.10 7.67
CA ILE A 187 0.65 -3.16 7.58
C ILE A 187 -0.25 -3.27 8.81
N GLN A 188 -0.67 -4.48 9.18
CA GLN A 188 -1.56 -4.69 10.31
C GLN A 188 -0.89 -4.33 11.64
N SER A 189 0.42 -4.59 11.77
CA SER A 189 1.21 -4.18 12.95
C SER A 189 1.30 -2.66 13.07
N ALA A 190 1.48 -1.97 11.95
CA ALA A 190 1.47 -0.50 11.90
C ALA A 190 0.09 0.04 12.32
N GLU A 191 -1.02 -0.48 11.78
CA GLU A 191 -2.38 -0.05 12.14
C GLU A 191 -2.73 -0.32 13.62
N THR A 192 -2.32 -1.48 14.15
CA THR A 192 -2.53 -1.83 15.56
C THR A 192 -1.77 -0.89 16.50
N SER A 193 -0.57 -0.46 16.11
CA SER A 193 0.23 0.48 16.90
C SER A 193 -0.45 1.84 17.03
N LYS A 194 -1.22 2.26 16.01
CA LYS A 194 -2.04 3.48 16.07
C LYS A 194 -3.18 3.35 17.06
N HIS A 195 -3.89 2.22 17.04
CA HIS A 195 -4.99 1.93 17.97
C HIS A 195 -4.54 1.99 19.43
N ARG A 196 -3.31 1.57 19.74
CA ARG A 196 -2.76 1.68 21.10
C ARG A 196 -2.39 3.12 21.47
N ALA A 197 -1.96 3.93 20.50
CA ALA A 197 -1.58 5.31 20.72
C ALA A 197 -2.78 6.26 20.92
N THR A 198 -3.97 5.91 20.40
CA THR A 198 -5.21 6.70 20.54
C THR A 198 -5.96 6.48 21.85
N GLY A 199 -5.50 5.59 22.73
CA GLY A 199 -6.07 5.41 24.07
C GLY A 199 -7.43 4.69 24.14
N GLU A 200 -7.92 4.16 23.01
CA GLU A 200 -9.06 3.23 22.99
C GLU A 200 -8.58 1.85 23.47
N ASN A 201 -8.38 1.72 24.78
CA ASN A 201 -8.15 0.43 25.42
C ASN A 201 -9.50 -0.23 25.70
N ARG A 202 -9.58 -1.53 25.37
CA ARG A 202 -10.67 -2.42 25.81
C ARG A 202 -10.83 -2.41 27.32
#